data_AF-A0A7W6X6X0-F1
#
_entry.id   AF-A0A7W6X6X0-F1
#
_cell.length_a   1.000
_cell.length_b   1.000
_cell.length_c   1.000
_cell.angle_alpha   90.00
_cell.angle_beta   90.00
_cell.angle_gamma   90.00
#
_symmetry.space_group_name_H-M   'P 1'
#
loop_
_entity.id
_entity.type
_entity.pdbx_description
1 polymer ?
#
loop_
_entity_poly.entity_id
_entity_poly.type
_entity_poly.pdbx_seq_one_letter_code
_entity_poly.pdbx_strand_id
1 'polypeptide(L)'
;MPRAFDGSHLKLPGASGAFVLYEHQKRGIWRIIASGATYLAHAVGAGKTMTMAAAIMEQRRLGLIAKAMLVVPGHCLAQAAREFLALYPGARILVADETNFTKDKRHRFLSRAATAPWDAIIITHSAFRFIGVPSAFEQQMIQDELELYEQLLTKVESDDLVSRKRLERLKEGLKERLEALATRKDDLLTISEIGVDQIIVDEAQEFRRLSFATNMSTLKGVDPNGSQRAWDLYVKSRFIETKNPGRALVLASGTPITNTLGEMFSVQRYLGYAALLVRGLHEFDAWASTFGDVSTELELQPSGRYKPVTRFATFVNVPELIAISGPSPTW
;
A
#
# COMPACT_ATOMS: atom_id res chain seq x y z
N MET A 1 -1.16 21.35 16.55
CA MET A 1 -0.17 20.49 17.21
C MET A 1 -0.25 19.09 16.63
N PRO A 2 0.87 18.38 16.40
CA PRO A 2 0.82 16.96 16.01
C PRO A 2 0.02 16.17 17.04
N ARG A 3 -0.85 15.24 16.62
CA ARG A 3 -1.51 14.31 17.55
C ARG A 3 -0.43 13.49 18.24
N ALA A 4 -0.31 13.62 19.55
CA ALA A 4 0.53 12.74 20.36
C ALA A 4 -0.17 11.39 20.52
N PHE A 5 0.40 10.32 19.94
CA PHE A 5 -0.13 8.97 20.08
C PHE A 5 0.48 8.29 21.31
N ASP A 6 0.11 8.73 22.52
CA ASP A 6 0.50 8.03 23.74
C ASP A 6 -0.29 6.72 23.90
N GLY A 7 0.41 5.58 23.85
CA GLY A 7 -0.15 4.25 24.02
C GLY A 7 0.04 3.65 25.41
N SER A 8 0.55 4.41 26.39
CA SER A 8 0.84 3.93 27.75
C SER A 8 -0.38 3.31 28.46
N HIS A 9 -1.59 3.76 28.09
CA HIS A 9 -2.87 3.30 28.61
C HIS A 9 -3.33 1.92 28.07
N LEU A 10 -2.65 1.37 27.05
CA LEU A 10 -3.02 0.10 26.43
C LEU A 10 -2.76 -1.07 27.39
N LYS A 11 -3.81 -1.85 27.64
CA LYS A 11 -3.76 -3.03 28.53
C LYS A 11 -3.45 -4.34 27.81
N LEU A 12 -3.65 -4.39 26.50
CA LEU A 12 -3.38 -5.54 25.60
C LEU A 12 -3.83 -6.91 26.18
N PRO A 13 -5.13 -7.11 26.48
CA PRO A 13 -5.61 -8.36 27.06
C PRO A 13 -5.31 -9.57 26.18
N GLY A 14 -4.89 -10.67 26.80
CA GLY A 14 -4.48 -11.90 26.10
C GLY A 14 -3.03 -11.89 25.60
N ALA A 15 -2.33 -10.75 25.71
CA ALA A 15 -0.90 -10.72 25.53
C ALA A 15 -0.20 -11.46 26.69
N SER A 16 0.84 -12.22 26.36
CA SER A 16 1.67 -12.93 27.34
C SER A 16 2.45 -11.93 28.19
N GLY A 17 2.31 -12.05 29.52
CA GLY A 17 3.05 -11.24 30.49
C GLY A 17 4.57 -11.48 30.47
N ALA A 18 5.06 -12.47 29.71
CA ALA A 18 6.49 -12.68 29.48
C ALA A 18 7.12 -11.59 28.60
N PHE A 19 6.31 -10.81 27.87
CA PHE A 19 6.78 -9.74 27.01
C PHE A 19 6.31 -8.38 27.53
N VAL A 20 7.25 -7.46 27.73
CA VAL A 20 6.95 -6.05 28.00
C VAL A 20 7.23 -5.27 26.72
N LEU A 21 6.16 -4.76 26.09
CA LEU A 21 6.31 -3.92 24.90
C LEU A 21 6.89 -2.57 25.27
N TYR A 22 7.85 -2.11 24.46
CA TYR A 22 8.44 -0.79 24.59
C TYR A 22 7.43 0.32 24.30
N GLU A 23 7.67 1.50 24.84
CA GLU A 23 6.77 2.66 24.67
C GLU A 23 6.56 3.02 23.19
N HIS A 24 7.59 2.94 22.34
CA HIS A 24 7.43 3.20 20.89
C HIS A 24 6.52 2.18 20.20
N GLN A 25 6.50 0.92 20.65
CA GLN A 25 5.58 -0.10 20.13
C GLN A 25 4.15 0.23 20.55
N LYS A 26 3.93 0.61 21.81
CA LYS A 26 2.61 1.05 22.29
C LYS A 26 2.10 2.29 21.53
N ARG A 27 2.98 3.26 21.25
CA ARG A 27 2.64 4.41 20.40
C ARG A 27 2.21 3.98 19.00
N GLY A 28 2.96 3.05 18.39
CA GLY A 28 2.61 2.48 17.08
C GLY A 28 1.26 1.77 17.08
N ILE A 29 0.99 0.95 18.10
CA ILE A 29 -0.30 0.28 18.29
C ILE A 29 -1.44 1.29 18.40
N TRP A 30 -1.29 2.28 19.28
CA TRP A 30 -2.32 3.29 19.49
C TRP A 30 -2.55 4.14 18.23
N ARG A 31 -1.49 4.45 17.48
CA ARG A 31 -1.61 5.18 16.22
C ARG A 31 -2.47 4.43 15.19
N ILE A 32 -2.26 3.12 15.03
CA ILE A 32 -3.11 2.28 14.16
C ILE A 32 -4.56 2.29 14.66
N ILE A 33 -4.78 2.09 15.97
CA ILE A 33 -6.14 2.03 16.54
C ILE A 33 -6.87 3.36 16.34
N ALA A 34 -6.24 4.49 16.67
CA ALA A 34 -6.85 5.81 16.63
C ALA A 34 -7.03 6.35 15.19
N SER A 35 -6.13 6.00 14.28
CA SER A 35 -6.11 6.59 12.92
C SER A 35 -6.70 5.67 11.86
N GLY A 36 -6.66 4.35 12.08
CA GLY A 36 -6.97 3.37 11.04
C GLY A 36 -5.82 3.24 10.05
N ALA A 37 -6.08 3.62 8.80
CA ALA A 37 -5.10 3.56 7.73
C ALA A 37 -3.87 4.42 8.07
N THR A 38 -2.69 3.80 8.06
CA THR A 38 -1.48 4.40 8.66
C THR A 38 -0.20 3.94 7.94
N TYR A 39 0.75 4.86 7.77
CA TYR A 39 2.15 4.53 7.45
C TYR A 39 3.03 4.61 8.70
N LEU A 40 3.64 3.49 9.07
CA LEU A 40 4.56 3.34 10.20
C LEU A 40 6.01 3.26 9.71
N ALA A 41 6.79 4.31 9.99
CA ALA A 41 8.20 4.40 9.65
C ALA A 41 9.08 3.71 10.72
N HIS A 42 9.01 2.38 10.81
CA HIS A 42 9.68 1.55 11.82
C HIS A 42 11.15 1.28 11.55
N ALA A 43 12.06 1.80 12.39
CA ALA A 43 13.46 1.38 12.35
C ALA A 43 13.61 -0.16 12.37
N VAL A 44 14.57 -0.68 11.61
CA VAL A 44 14.87 -2.13 11.57
C VAL A 44 15.19 -2.61 12.98
N GLY A 45 14.60 -3.72 13.41
CA GLY A 45 14.79 -4.26 14.76
C GLY A 45 13.92 -3.65 15.86
N ALA A 46 13.05 -2.66 15.57
CA ALA A 46 12.19 -2.02 16.57
C ALA A 46 11.03 -2.89 17.12
N GLY A 47 10.98 -4.18 16.76
CA GLY A 47 9.90 -5.09 17.16
C GLY A 47 8.60 -4.85 16.40
N LYS A 48 8.66 -4.68 15.07
CA LYS A 48 7.51 -4.37 14.23
C LYS A 48 6.44 -5.48 14.29
N THR A 49 6.84 -6.74 14.24
CA THR A 49 5.90 -7.87 14.24
C THR A 49 5.03 -7.87 15.48
N MET A 50 5.63 -7.73 16.67
CA MET A 50 4.88 -7.67 17.93
C MET A 50 3.95 -6.47 17.98
N THR A 51 4.40 -5.33 17.43
CA THR A 51 3.57 -4.12 17.29
C THR A 51 2.35 -4.40 16.40
N MET A 52 2.55 -5.04 15.24
CA MET A 52 1.48 -5.42 14.31
C MET A 52 0.53 -6.45 14.92
N ALA A 53 1.06 -7.49 15.57
CA ALA A 53 0.25 -8.51 16.24
C ALA A 53 -0.63 -7.91 17.35
N ALA A 54 -0.05 -7.06 18.20
CA ALA A 54 -0.81 -6.36 19.23
C ALA A 54 -1.85 -5.39 18.66
N ALA A 55 -1.53 -4.66 17.59
CA ALA A 55 -2.49 -3.79 16.92
C ALA A 55 -3.65 -4.58 16.30
N ILE A 56 -3.39 -5.75 15.71
CA ILE A 56 -4.44 -6.63 15.18
C ILE A 56 -5.37 -7.08 16.32
N MET A 57 -4.80 -7.68 17.36
CA MET A 57 -5.59 -8.26 18.45
C MET A 57 -6.38 -7.20 19.21
N GLU A 58 -5.79 -6.04 19.46
CA GLU A 58 -6.47 -4.95 20.16
C GLU A 58 -7.56 -4.30 19.30
N GLN A 59 -7.35 -4.11 17.99
CA GLN A 59 -8.41 -3.65 17.09
C GLN A 59 -9.57 -4.64 17.03
N ARG A 60 -9.30 -5.96 16.99
CA ARG A 60 -10.34 -7.00 17.04
C ARG A 60 -11.13 -6.95 18.34
N ARG A 61 -10.44 -6.84 19.47
CA ARG A 61 -11.06 -6.74 20.80
C ARG A 61 -11.98 -5.52 20.91
N LEU A 62 -11.60 -4.42 20.27
CA LEU A 62 -12.38 -3.18 20.18
C LEU A 62 -13.49 -3.22 19.12
N GLY A 63 -13.61 -4.30 18.33
CA GLY A 63 -14.60 -4.42 17.26
C GLY A 63 -14.32 -3.54 16.03
N LEU A 64 -13.09 -3.06 15.87
CA LEU A 64 -12.68 -2.18 14.75
C LEU A 64 -12.34 -2.94 13.47
N ILE A 65 -11.93 -4.20 13.62
CA ILE A 65 -11.65 -5.12 12.52
C ILE A 65 -12.14 -6.52 12.88
N ALA A 66 -12.51 -7.31 11.87
CA ALA A 66 -13.05 -8.66 11.99
C ALA A 66 -12.08 -9.74 11.50
N LYS A 67 -11.13 -9.44 10.61
CA LYS A 67 -10.06 -10.36 10.14
C LYS A 67 -8.94 -9.58 9.43
N ALA A 68 -7.75 -9.61 10.01
CA ALA A 68 -6.58 -8.99 9.41
C ALA A 68 -5.84 -9.94 8.45
N MET A 69 -5.24 -9.39 7.40
CA MET A 69 -4.22 -10.06 6.59
C MET A 69 -2.87 -9.38 6.80
N LEU A 70 -1.91 -10.09 7.39
CA LEU A 70 -0.54 -9.63 7.62
C LEU A 70 0.39 -10.16 6.51
N VAL A 71 0.91 -9.26 5.69
CA VAL A 71 1.70 -9.54 4.50
C VAL A 71 3.17 -9.27 4.80
N VAL A 72 4.01 -10.32 4.79
CA VAL A 72 5.41 -10.26 5.25
C VAL A 72 6.39 -10.80 4.21
N PRO A 73 7.69 -10.45 4.28
CA PRO A 73 8.72 -11.10 3.47
C PRO A 73 8.74 -12.62 3.69
N GLY A 74 9.06 -13.38 2.64
CA GLY A 74 9.06 -14.85 2.71
C GLY A 74 9.96 -15.42 3.82
N HIS A 75 11.17 -14.89 3.94
CA HIS A 75 12.13 -15.29 4.97
C HIS A 75 11.68 -14.93 6.41
N CYS A 76 10.76 -13.98 6.55
CA CYS A 76 10.21 -13.56 7.85
C CYS A 76 8.95 -14.35 8.26
N LEU A 77 8.34 -15.14 7.37
CA LEU A 77 7.02 -15.76 7.63
C LEU A 77 6.97 -16.58 8.92
N ALA A 78 7.92 -17.50 9.07
CA ALA A 78 7.98 -18.38 10.24
C ALA A 78 8.29 -17.59 11.53
N GLN A 79 9.14 -16.57 11.44
CA GLN A 79 9.43 -15.69 12.57
C GLN A 79 8.19 -14.87 12.96
N ALA A 80 7.49 -14.30 11.99
CA ALA A 80 6.30 -13.50 12.22
C ALA A 80 5.20 -14.32 12.92
N ALA A 81 4.96 -15.55 12.46
CA ALA A 81 4.00 -16.46 13.10
C ALA A 81 4.39 -16.84 14.53
N ARG A 82 5.68 -17.13 14.78
CA ARG A 82 6.19 -17.44 16.12
C ARG A 82 6.04 -16.25 17.06
N GLU A 83 6.45 -15.06 16.64
CA GLU A 83 6.34 -13.85 17.47
C GLU A 83 4.89 -13.47 17.75
N PHE A 84 3.99 -13.66 16.77
CA PHE A 84 2.55 -13.46 16.98
C PHE A 84 2.02 -14.38 18.08
N LEU A 85 2.28 -15.69 18.00
CA LEU A 85 1.80 -16.67 18.98
C LEU A 85 2.54 -16.61 20.32
N ALA A 86 3.80 -16.17 20.33
CA ALA A 86 4.52 -15.91 21.58
C ALA A 86 3.87 -14.76 22.35
N LEU A 87 3.49 -13.69 21.65
CA LEU A 87 2.79 -12.57 22.25
C LEU A 87 1.34 -12.92 22.58
N TYR A 88 0.61 -13.59 21.69
CA TYR A 88 -0.80 -13.99 21.89
C TYR A 88 -0.98 -15.51 21.71
N PRO A 89 -0.71 -16.33 22.75
CA PRO A 89 -0.81 -17.78 22.66
C PRO A 89 -2.21 -18.30 22.30
N GLY A 90 -3.26 -17.53 22.62
CA GLY A 90 -4.66 -17.85 22.31
C GLY A 90 -5.13 -17.44 20.92
N ALA A 91 -4.29 -16.76 20.12
CA ALA A 91 -4.70 -16.25 18.81
C ALA A 91 -4.85 -17.38 17.78
N ARG A 92 -5.87 -17.28 16.94
CA ARG A 92 -6.12 -18.19 15.81
C ARG A 92 -5.51 -17.58 14.55
N ILE A 93 -4.31 -18.03 14.17
CA ILE A 93 -3.66 -17.57 12.94
C ILE A 93 -3.66 -18.64 11.85
N LEU A 94 -3.79 -18.20 10.61
CA LEU A 94 -3.57 -19.02 9.42
C LEU A 94 -2.32 -18.52 8.70
N VAL A 95 -1.37 -19.41 8.41
CA VAL A 95 -0.07 -19.05 7.81
C VAL A 95 0.06 -19.65 6.41
N ALA A 96 0.56 -18.87 5.46
CA ALA A 96 0.72 -19.31 4.07
C ALA A 96 1.91 -18.70 3.34
N ASP A 97 2.54 -19.49 2.50
CA ASP A 97 3.49 -19.05 1.48
C ASP A 97 3.02 -19.45 0.08
N GLU A 98 3.83 -19.19 -0.94
CA GLU A 98 3.50 -19.50 -2.33
C GLU A 98 3.28 -21.00 -2.59
N THR A 99 3.84 -21.89 -1.75
CA THR A 99 3.67 -23.34 -1.89
C THR A 99 2.24 -23.77 -1.56
N ASN A 100 1.50 -22.96 -0.78
CA ASN A 100 0.07 -23.15 -0.55
C ASN A 100 -0.79 -22.76 -1.75
N PHE A 101 -0.22 -22.03 -2.72
CA PHE A 101 -0.94 -21.49 -3.87
C PHE A 101 -0.67 -22.24 -5.19
N THR A 102 -0.14 -23.46 -5.12
CA THR A 102 -0.22 -24.40 -6.25
C THR A 102 -1.68 -24.73 -6.57
N LYS A 103 -2.00 -25.14 -7.81
CA LYS A 103 -3.37 -25.31 -8.31
C LYS A 103 -4.26 -26.14 -7.36
N ASP A 104 -3.74 -27.26 -6.86
CA ASP A 104 -4.51 -28.19 -6.01
C ASP A 104 -4.63 -27.72 -4.55
N LYS A 105 -3.64 -26.96 -4.05
CA LYS A 105 -3.60 -26.51 -2.64
C LYS A 105 -4.32 -25.18 -2.44
N ARG A 106 -4.36 -24.33 -3.48
CA ARG A 106 -4.94 -22.99 -3.43
C ARG A 106 -6.40 -23.00 -2.99
N HIS A 107 -7.22 -23.84 -3.62
CA HIS A 107 -8.65 -23.91 -3.29
C HIS A 107 -8.87 -24.31 -1.83
N ARG A 108 -8.10 -25.29 -1.34
CA ARG A 108 -8.16 -25.75 0.05
C ARG A 108 -7.74 -24.64 1.03
N PHE A 109 -6.68 -23.92 0.72
CA PHE A 109 -6.21 -22.80 1.54
C PHE A 109 -7.28 -21.71 1.63
N LEU A 110 -7.79 -21.25 0.48
CA LEU A 110 -8.79 -20.18 0.43
C LEU A 110 -10.10 -20.59 1.14
N SER A 111 -10.53 -21.84 0.97
CA SER A 111 -11.72 -22.37 1.66
C SER A 111 -11.55 -22.38 3.18
N ARG A 112 -10.37 -22.77 3.67
CA ARG A 112 -10.05 -22.73 5.11
C ARG A 112 -9.97 -21.29 5.63
N ALA A 113 -9.44 -20.37 4.83
CA ALA A 113 -9.35 -18.95 5.17
C ALA A 113 -10.73 -18.28 5.32
N ALA A 114 -11.69 -18.70 4.48
CA ALA A 114 -13.06 -18.21 4.48
C ALA A 114 -13.92 -18.81 5.61
N THR A 115 -13.82 -20.11 5.86
CA THR A 115 -14.80 -20.84 6.72
C THR A 115 -14.53 -20.78 8.22
N ALA A 116 -13.28 -20.54 8.65
CA ALA A 116 -12.94 -20.50 10.06
C ALA A 116 -12.76 -19.06 10.59
N PRO A 117 -13.06 -18.81 11.89
CA PRO A 117 -12.88 -17.52 12.52
C PRO A 117 -11.41 -17.30 12.89
N TRP A 118 -10.61 -16.91 11.89
CA TRP A 118 -9.22 -16.52 12.07
C TRP A 118 -9.10 -15.11 12.63
N ASP A 119 -8.19 -14.92 13.58
CA ASP A 119 -7.81 -13.60 14.06
C ASP A 119 -6.98 -12.84 13.02
N ALA A 120 -6.01 -13.54 12.44
CA ALA A 120 -5.15 -13.04 11.39
C ALA A 120 -4.78 -14.13 10.37
N ILE A 121 -4.60 -13.74 9.12
CA ILE A 121 -3.96 -14.55 8.09
C ILE A 121 -2.58 -13.95 7.81
N ILE A 122 -1.51 -14.70 8.06
CA ILE A 122 -0.13 -14.27 7.79
C ILE A 122 0.32 -14.90 6.48
N ILE A 123 0.68 -14.07 5.50
CA ILE A 123 1.00 -14.50 4.14
C ILE A 123 2.28 -13.84 3.62
N THR A 124 3.02 -14.54 2.76
CA THR A 124 4.19 -13.95 2.11
C THR A 124 3.80 -12.91 1.06
N HIS A 125 4.68 -11.94 0.80
CA HIS A 125 4.55 -11.00 -0.33
C HIS A 125 4.31 -11.72 -1.66
N SER A 126 5.01 -12.83 -1.90
CA SER A 126 4.89 -13.67 -3.10
C SER A 126 3.55 -14.38 -3.19
N ALA A 127 2.97 -14.80 -2.06
CA ALA A 127 1.68 -15.49 -2.03
C ALA A 127 0.49 -14.52 -2.11
N PHE A 128 0.64 -13.30 -1.60
CA PHE A 128 -0.38 -12.26 -1.63
C PHE A 128 -0.93 -11.96 -3.05
N ARG A 129 -0.07 -12.05 -4.08
CA ARG A 129 -0.47 -11.85 -5.49
C ARG A 129 -1.54 -12.84 -5.97
N PHE A 130 -1.63 -14.02 -5.36
CA PHE A 130 -2.55 -15.07 -5.78
C PHE A 130 -3.95 -14.93 -5.20
N ILE A 131 -4.13 -14.02 -4.25
CA ILE A 131 -5.45 -13.66 -3.72
C ILE A 131 -6.02 -12.58 -4.65
N GLY A 132 -7.15 -12.86 -5.30
CA GLY A 132 -7.85 -11.90 -6.15
C GLY A 132 -8.76 -10.98 -5.33
N VAL A 133 -9.20 -9.89 -5.95
CA VAL A 133 -10.46 -9.21 -5.60
C VAL A 133 -11.58 -9.75 -6.50
N PRO A 134 -12.86 -9.44 -6.24
CA PRO A 134 -13.93 -9.73 -7.19
C PRO A 134 -13.63 -9.16 -8.58
N SER A 135 -13.75 -9.99 -9.62
CA SER A 135 -13.41 -9.64 -11.01
C SER A 135 -14.12 -8.36 -11.47
N ALA A 136 -15.42 -8.23 -11.17
CA ALA A 136 -16.21 -7.04 -11.50
C ALA A 136 -15.68 -5.75 -10.87
N PHE A 137 -15.15 -5.83 -9.64
CA PHE A 137 -14.56 -4.67 -8.96
C PHE A 137 -13.27 -4.22 -9.65
N GLU A 138 -12.38 -5.17 -9.97
CA GLU A 138 -11.13 -4.84 -10.65
C GLU A 138 -11.38 -4.33 -12.07
N GLN A 139 -12.36 -4.89 -12.79
CA GLN A 139 -12.75 -4.43 -14.12
C GLN A 139 -13.24 -2.98 -14.09
N GLN A 140 -14.14 -2.63 -13.18
CA GLN A 140 -14.63 -1.25 -13.03
C GLN A 140 -13.46 -0.31 -12.73
N MET A 141 -12.58 -0.68 -11.81
CA MET A 141 -11.43 0.13 -11.44
C MET A 141 -10.46 0.35 -12.61
N ILE A 142 -10.27 -0.66 -13.47
CA ILE A 142 -9.47 -0.52 -14.69
C ILE A 142 -10.16 0.40 -15.71
N GLN A 143 -11.48 0.30 -15.86
CA GLN A 143 -12.25 1.17 -16.75
C GLN A 143 -12.18 2.64 -16.32
N ASP A 144 -12.31 2.91 -15.02
CA ASP A 144 -12.21 4.27 -14.48
C ASP A 144 -10.81 4.88 -14.76
N GLU A 145 -9.74 4.10 -14.60
CA GLU A 145 -8.37 4.56 -14.89
C GLU A 145 -8.13 4.74 -16.41
N LEU A 146 -8.74 3.90 -17.25
CA LEU A 146 -8.71 4.06 -18.71
C LEU A 146 -9.40 5.36 -19.16
N GLU A 147 -10.57 5.66 -18.60
CA GLU A 147 -11.29 6.91 -18.88
C GLU A 147 -10.46 8.13 -18.47
N LEU A 148 -9.82 8.09 -17.29
CA LEU A 148 -8.90 9.13 -16.84
C LEU A 148 -7.76 9.34 -17.85
N TYR A 149 -7.14 8.27 -18.33
CA TYR A 149 -6.05 8.37 -19.31
C TYR A 149 -6.52 8.89 -20.67
N GLU A 150 -7.75 8.58 -21.08
CA GLU A 150 -8.36 9.15 -22.29
C GLU A 150 -8.60 10.65 -22.14
N GLN A 151 -9.13 11.09 -21.01
CA GLN A 151 -9.29 12.52 -20.71
C GLN A 151 -7.93 13.23 -20.69
N LEU A 152 -6.90 12.64 -20.09
CA LEU A 152 -5.55 13.20 -20.10
C LEU A 152 -4.98 13.32 -21.51
N LEU A 153 -5.15 12.31 -22.37
CA LEU A 153 -4.70 12.37 -23.77
C LEU A 153 -5.31 13.55 -24.55
N THR A 154 -6.56 13.94 -24.26
CA THR A 154 -7.18 15.12 -24.91
C THR A 154 -6.52 16.44 -24.52
N LYS A 155 -5.86 16.49 -23.35
CA LYS A 155 -5.18 17.68 -22.83
C LYS A 155 -3.71 17.75 -23.27
N VAL A 156 -3.13 16.67 -23.78
CA VAL A 156 -1.73 16.65 -24.25
C VAL A 156 -1.63 17.30 -25.63
N GLU A 157 -0.75 18.28 -25.77
CA GLU A 157 -0.47 18.97 -27.04
C GLU A 157 -0.09 17.98 -28.15
N SER A 158 -0.41 18.32 -29.40
CA SER A 158 -0.22 17.40 -30.54
C SER A 158 1.22 17.04 -30.85
N ASP A 159 2.14 17.92 -30.48
CA ASP A 159 3.58 17.82 -30.68
C ASP A 159 4.32 17.15 -29.51
N ASP A 160 3.70 16.98 -28.33
CA ASP A 160 4.24 16.15 -27.24
C ASP A 160 4.01 14.65 -27.49
N LEU A 161 4.75 14.14 -28.49
CA LEU A 161 4.73 12.73 -28.89
C LEU A 161 5.21 11.79 -27.78
N VAL A 162 6.06 12.27 -26.87
CA VAL A 162 6.64 11.45 -25.79
C VAL A 162 5.59 11.14 -24.75
N SER A 163 4.89 12.15 -24.24
CA SER A 163 3.83 11.98 -23.25
C SER A 163 2.65 11.20 -23.83
N ARG A 164 2.26 11.47 -25.09
CA ARG A 164 1.24 10.68 -25.79
C ARG A 164 1.59 9.20 -25.90
N LYS A 165 2.78 8.87 -26.39
CA LYS A 165 3.24 7.47 -26.53
C LYS A 165 3.30 6.76 -25.18
N ARG A 166 3.64 7.48 -24.12
CA ARG A 166 3.67 6.94 -22.74
C ARG A 166 2.27 6.64 -22.23
N LEU A 167 1.32 7.57 -22.39
CA LEU A 167 -0.09 7.36 -22.01
C LEU A 167 -0.71 6.19 -22.77
N GLU A 168 -0.47 6.08 -24.09
CA GLU A 168 -0.95 4.94 -24.88
C GLU A 168 -0.38 3.61 -24.37
N ARG A 169 0.90 3.56 -23.98
CA ARG A 169 1.50 2.36 -23.38
C ARG A 169 0.83 1.98 -22.05
N LEU A 170 0.50 2.96 -21.20
CA LEU A 170 -0.21 2.71 -19.94
C LEU A 170 -1.62 2.17 -20.19
N LYS A 171 -2.34 2.76 -21.17
CA LYS A 171 -3.67 2.28 -21.59
C LYS A 171 -3.60 0.86 -22.12
N GLU A 172 -2.63 0.54 -22.96
CA GLU A 172 -2.47 -0.81 -23.50
C GLU A 172 -2.27 -1.83 -22.38
N GLY A 173 -1.40 -1.53 -21.41
CA GLY A 173 -1.20 -2.39 -20.24
C GLY A 173 -2.46 -2.57 -19.37
N LEU A 174 -3.36 -1.58 -19.32
CA LEU A 174 -4.66 -1.71 -18.66
C LEU A 174 -5.65 -2.54 -19.47
N LYS A 175 -5.67 -2.39 -20.80
CA LYS A 175 -6.50 -3.21 -21.71
C LYS A 175 -6.10 -4.68 -21.66
N GLU A 176 -4.81 -4.99 -21.70
CA GLU A 176 -4.30 -6.36 -21.55
C GLU A 176 -4.76 -6.99 -20.23
N ARG A 177 -4.76 -6.22 -19.13
CA ARG A 177 -5.28 -6.68 -17.83
C ARG A 177 -6.77 -6.92 -17.87
N LEU A 178 -7.53 -6.02 -18.51
CA LEU A 178 -8.98 -6.13 -18.65
C LEU A 178 -9.36 -7.41 -19.40
N GLU A 179 -8.66 -7.71 -20.50
CA GLU A 179 -8.83 -8.95 -21.28
C GLU A 179 -8.45 -10.20 -20.46
N ALA A 180 -7.35 -10.14 -19.70
CA ALA A 180 -6.95 -11.23 -18.81
C ALA A 180 -7.97 -11.51 -17.70
N LEU A 181 -8.67 -10.48 -17.22
CA LEU A 181 -9.76 -10.65 -16.24
C LEU A 181 -11.01 -11.24 -16.88
N ALA A 182 -11.37 -10.85 -18.10
CA ALA A 182 -12.53 -11.37 -18.82
C ALA A 182 -12.43 -12.88 -19.10
N THR A 183 -11.21 -13.40 -19.24
CA THR A 183 -10.93 -14.83 -19.47
C THR A 183 -10.75 -15.64 -18.17
N ARG A 184 -10.76 -14.98 -17.01
CA ARG A 184 -10.56 -15.63 -15.72
C ARG A 184 -11.82 -16.37 -15.29
N LYS A 185 -11.66 -17.64 -14.88
CA LYS A 185 -12.75 -18.40 -14.26
C LYS A 185 -13.01 -17.88 -12.85
N ASP A 186 -14.26 -17.55 -12.54
CA ASP A 186 -14.71 -17.05 -11.23
C ASP A 186 -14.78 -18.13 -10.13
N ASP A 187 -14.28 -19.34 -10.38
CA ASP A 187 -14.35 -20.48 -9.46
C ASP A 187 -13.49 -20.34 -8.18
N LEU A 188 -12.73 -19.26 -8.01
CA LEU A 188 -11.81 -19.08 -6.89
C LEU A 188 -12.30 -18.01 -5.93
N LEU A 189 -12.38 -18.37 -4.65
CA LEU A 189 -12.63 -17.43 -3.56
C LEU A 189 -11.63 -16.26 -3.60
N THR A 190 -12.15 -15.05 -3.49
CA THR A 190 -11.40 -13.79 -3.50
C THR A 190 -11.21 -13.30 -2.07
N ILE A 191 -10.52 -12.17 -1.90
CA ILE A 191 -10.38 -11.50 -0.60
C ILE A 191 -11.75 -11.19 0.05
N SER A 192 -12.80 -11.01 -0.76
CA SER A 192 -14.18 -10.80 -0.33
C SER A 192 -14.69 -11.99 0.47
N GLU A 193 -14.63 -13.20 -0.11
CA GLU A 193 -15.14 -14.41 0.54
C GLU A 193 -14.25 -14.87 1.70
N ILE A 194 -12.95 -14.55 1.66
CA ILE A 194 -12.07 -14.74 2.83
C ILE A 194 -12.56 -13.88 4.01
N GLY A 195 -13.22 -12.76 3.76
CA GLY A 195 -13.75 -11.88 4.79
C GLY A 195 -12.66 -11.09 5.53
N VAL A 196 -11.56 -10.79 4.85
CA VAL A 196 -10.53 -9.85 5.35
C VAL A 196 -11.09 -8.45 5.26
N ASP A 197 -10.84 -7.63 6.29
CA ASP A 197 -11.30 -6.24 6.36
C ASP A 197 -10.19 -5.25 6.76
N GLN A 198 -8.96 -5.72 6.91
CA GLN A 198 -7.75 -4.89 7.02
C GLN A 198 -6.53 -5.62 6.48
N ILE A 199 -5.71 -4.93 5.69
CA ILE A 199 -4.42 -5.42 5.19
C ILE A 199 -3.30 -4.68 5.92
N ILE A 200 -2.31 -5.42 6.40
CA ILE A 200 -1.13 -4.88 7.07
C ILE A 200 0.09 -5.41 6.33
N VAL A 201 0.94 -4.52 5.83
CA VAL A 201 2.12 -4.89 5.03
C VAL A 201 3.39 -4.52 5.77
N ASP A 202 4.23 -5.50 6.07
CA ASP A 202 5.61 -5.28 6.49
C ASP A 202 6.52 -5.18 5.27
N GLU A 203 7.62 -4.44 5.42
CA GLU A 203 8.53 -4.07 4.33
C GLU A 203 7.78 -3.44 3.13
N ALA A 204 6.92 -2.46 3.45
CA ALA A 204 6.06 -1.78 2.50
C ALA A 204 6.81 -1.07 1.36
N GLN A 205 8.13 -0.85 1.48
CA GLN A 205 8.94 -0.29 0.39
C GLN A 205 8.86 -1.11 -0.91
N GLU A 206 8.60 -2.42 -0.82
CA GLU A 206 8.40 -3.31 -1.98
C GLU A 206 7.12 -2.99 -2.78
N PHE A 207 6.23 -2.15 -2.23
CA PHE A 207 4.91 -1.82 -2.78
C PHE A 207 4.76 -0.34 -3.15
N ARG A 208 5.79 0.51 -3.02
CA ARG A 208 5.68 1.98 -3.22
C ARG A 208 5.82 2.46 -4.67
N ARG A 209 5.73 1.56 -5.65
CA ARG A 209 5.87 1.90 -7.09
C ARG A 209 4.56 1.65 -7.81
N LEU A 210 3.54 2.48 -7.59
CA LEU A 210 2.29 2.40 -8.34
C LEU A 210 2.47 3.11 -9.69
N SER A 211 1.83 2.61 -10.74
CA SER A 211 1.84 3.31 -12.03
C SER A 211 1.03 4.60 -11.95
N PHE A 212 1.46 5.63 -12.67
CA PHE A 212 0.73 6.88 -12.78
C PHE A 212 0.98 7.55 -14.13
N ALA A 213 -0.02 8.28 -14.63
CA ALA A 213 0.13 9.13 -15.79
C ALA A 213 0.86 10.43 -15.43
N THR A 214 1.74 10.90 -16.33
CA THR A 214 2.43 12.18 -16.19
C THR A 214 2.89 12.70 -17.55
N ASN A 215 2.75 14.01 -17.75
CA ASN A 215 3.31 14.76 -18.88
C ASN A 215 4.72 15.29 -18.58
N MET A 216 5.21 15.15 -17.34
CA MET A 216 6.55 15.57 -16.92
C MET A 216 7.64 14.57 -17.35
N SER A 217 7.71 14.27 -18.65
CA SER A 217 8.59 13.23 -19.22
C SER A 217 10.09 13.56 -19.12
N THR A 218 10.44 14.83 -18.98
CA THR A 218 11.82 15.35 -18.90
C THR A 218 12.38 15.41 -17.48
N LEU A 219 11.54 15.27 -16.45
CA LEU A 219 11.93 15.36 -15.06
C LEU A 219 12.69 14.11 -14.63
N LYS A 220 14.00 14.23 -14.38
CA LYS A 220 14.81 13.10 -13.92
C LYS A 220 14.37 12.69 -12.50
N GLY A 221 14.24 11.39 -12.27
CA GLY A 221 13.85 10.82 -10.97
C GLY A 221 12.35 10.52 -10.84
N VAL A 222 11.58 10.72 -11.90
CA VAL A 222 10.17 10.30 -12.00
C VAL A 222 10.06 9.12 -12.97
N ASP A 223 9.81 7.93 -12.43
CA ASP A 223 9.47 6.75 -13.23
C ASP A 223 7.98 6.42 -13.04
N PRO A 224 7.14 6.61 -14.08
CA PRO A 224 5.72 6.32 -14.01
C PRO A 224 5.39 4.83 -14.13
N ASN A 225 6.39 3.97 -14.43
CA ASN A 225 6.16 2.54 -14.54
C ASN A 225 6.12 1.93 -13.13
N GLY A 226 4.93 1.47 -12.74
CA GLY A 226 4.73 0.76 -11.50
C GLY A 226 5.12 -0.71 -11.54
N SER A 227 5.04 -1.36 -10.38
CA SER A 227 5.21 -2.80 -10.23
C SER A 227 3.86 -3.51 -10.09
N GLN A 228 3.81 -4.78 -10.50
CA GLN A 228 2.63 -5.61 -10.29
C GLN A 228 2.26 -5.73 -8.81
N ARG A 229 3.26 -5.77 -7.92
CA ARG A 229 3.03 -5.83 -6.46
C ARG A 229 2.29 -4.60 -5.96
N ALA A 230 2.69 -3.41 -6.41
CA ALA A 230 2.03 -2.17 -6.04
C ALA A 230 0.58 -2.14 -6.53
N TRP A 231 0.34 -2.55 -7.78
CA TRP A 231 -1.02 -2.71 -8.29
C TRP A 231 -1.85 -3.68 -7.46
N ASP A 232 -1.32 -4.88 -7.18
CA ASP A 232 -2.01 -5.90 -6.41
C ASP A 232 -2.43 -5.39 -5.03
N LEU A 233 -1.59 -4.58 -4.38
CA LEU A 233 -1.91 -3.95 -3.11
C LEU A 233 -2.95 -2.84 -3.27
N TYR A 234 -2.82 -2.01 -4.31
CA TYR A 234 -3.72 -0.90 -4.58
C TYR A 234 -5.15 -1.38 -4.81
N VAL A 235 -5.35 -2.35 -5.71
CA VAL A 235 -6.69 -2.90 -5.99
C VAL A 235 -7.31 -3.53 -4.74
N LYS A 236 -6.52 -4.31 -3.99
CA LYS A 236 -7.01 -4.94 -2.76
C LYS A 236 -7.33 -3.91 -1.69
N SER A 237 -6.50 -2.91 -1.47
CA SER A 237 -6.76 -1.87 -0.47
C SER A 237 -7.98 -1.04 -0.84
N ARG A 238 -8.16 -0.70 -2.13
CA ARG A 238 -9.38 -0.05 -2.64
C ARG A 238 -10.63 -0.89 -2.40
N PHE A 239 -10.55 -2.20 -2.60
CA PHE A 239 -11.66 -3.11 -2.30
C PHE A 239 -11.97 -3.15 -0.80
N ILE A 240 -10.95 -3.34 0.05
CA ILE A 240 -11.13 -3.38 1.51
C ILE A 240 -11.65 -2.05 2.05
N GLU A 241 -11.29 -0.91 1.44
CA GLU A 241 -11.81 0.41 1.80
C GLU A 241 -13.34 0.49 1.65
N THR A 242 -13.94 -0.28 0.73
CA THR A 242 -15.41 -0.40 0.62
C THR A 242 -16.05 -1.21 1.76
N LYS A 243 -15.26 -2.03 2.47
CA LYS A 243 -15.69 -2.89 3.57
C LYS A 243 -15.43 -2.26 4.93
N ASN A 244 -14.28 -1.63 5.10
CA ASN A 244 -13.87 -0.95 6.34
C ASN A 244 -13.22 0.41 6.03
N PRO A 245 -14.04 1.44 5.72
CA PRO A 245 -13.56 2.76 5.32
C PRO A 245 -12.63 3.37 6.37
N GLY A 246 -11.51 3.94 5.90
CA GLY A 246 -10.49 4.58 6.72
C GLY A 246 -9.60 3.60 7.50
N ARG A 247 -9.76 2.29 7.35
CA ARG A 247 -8.98 1.27 8.09
C ARG A 247 -8.41 0.17 7.20
N ALA A 248 -8.57 0.27 5.89
CA ALA A 248 -8.26 -0.81 4.97
C ALA A 248 -6.79 -1.23 4.94
N LEU A 249 -5.87 -0.30 5.20
CA LEU A 249 -4.45 -0.52 4.92
C LEU A 249 -3.52 0.09 5.97
N VAL A 250 -2.63 -0.72 6.53
CA VAL A 250 -1.49 -0.30 7.33
C VAL A 250 -0.20 -0.69 6.61
N LEU A 251 0.71 0.25 6.46
CA LEU A 251 2.01 0.05 5.84
C LEU A 251 3.10 0.22 6.90
N ALA A 252 4.01 -0.74 7.01
CA ALA A 252 5.19 -0.65 7.86
C ALA A 252 6.45 -0.81 7.02
N SER A 253 7.41 0.10 7.19
CA SER A 253 8.70 0.04 6.50
C SER A 253 9.79 0.64 7.37
N GLY A 254 10.97 0.01 7.36
CA GLY A 254 12.17 0.59 7.94
C GLY A 254 13.04 1.38 6.99
N THR A 255 12.71 1.33 5.69
CA THR A 255 13.37 2.15 4.70
C THR A 255 12.61 3.47 4.59
N PRO A 256 13.30 4.62 4.71
CA PRO A 256 12.66 5.91 4.46
C PRO A 256 12.04 5.89 3.06
N ILE A 257 10.98 6.69 2.88
CA ILE A 257 10.50 6.99 1.53
C ILE A 257 11.66 7.70 0.85
N THR A 258 12.18 7.11 -0.23
CA THR A 258 13.22 7.75 -1.02
C THR A 258 12.58 9.03 -1.59
N ASN A 259 13.29 10.16 -1.63
CA ASN A 259 12.75 11.46 -2.07
C ASN A 259 12.35 11.50 -3.57
N THR A 260 11.84 10.41 -4.12
CA THR A 260 11.22 10.35 -5.42
C THR A 260 9.75 10.72 -5.27
N LEU A 261 9.30 11.67 -6.10
CA LEU A 261 7.90 12.10 -6.16
C LEU A 261 6.94 10.91 -6.32
N GLY A 262 7.33 9.90 -7.11
CA GLY A 262 6.52 8.71 -7.37
C GLY A 262 6.26 7.82 -6.15
N GLU A 263 7.24 7.62 -5.26
CA GLU A 263 7.00 6.82 -4.04
C GLU A 263 6.06 7.53 -3.08
N MET A 264 6.25 8.84 -2.88
CA MET A 264 5.38 9.61 -2.00
C MET A 264 3.96 9.69 -2.56
N PHE A 265 3.81 9.94 -3.86
CA PHE A 265 2.51 9.91 -4.53
C PHE A 265 1.81 8.55 -4.40
N SER A 266 2.56 7.45 -4.55
CA SER A 266 2.02 6.09 -4.35
C SER A 266 1.49 5.91 -2.93
N VAL A 267 2.23 6.34 -1.91
CA VAL A 267 1.79 6.27 -0.49
C VAL A 267 0.53 7.12 -0.26
N GLN A 268 0.42 8.29 -0.88
CA GLN A 268 -0.78 9.11 -0.77
C GLN A 268 -1.99 8.48 -1.48
N ARG A 269 -1.80 7.87 -2.66
CA ARG A 269 -2.85 7.09 -3.32
C ARG A 269 -3.29 5.90 -2.47
N TYR A 270 -2.39 5.29 -1.69
CA TYR A 270 -2.76 4.20 -0.79
C TYR A 270 -3.59 4.65 0.40
N LEU A 271 -3.21 5.73 1.08
CA LEU A 271 -3.77 6.09 2.39
C LEU A 271 -4.78 7.25 2.35
N GLY A 272 -4.73 8.07 1.30
CA GLY A 272 -5.45 9.34 1.21
C GLY A 272 -6.20 9.55 -0.09
N TYR A 273 -6.53 8.49 -0.85
CA TYR A 273 -7.12 8.61 -2.18
C TYR A 273 -8.37 9.50 -2.24
N ALA A 274 -9.30 9.35 -1.30
CA ALA A 274 -10.50 10.19 -1.25
C ALA A 274 -10.16 11.67 -1.00
N ALA A 275 -9.17 11.93 -0.14
CA ALA A 275 -8.68 13.27 0.14
C ALA A 275 -7.98 13.91 -1.08
N LEU A 276 -7.28 13.11 -1.89
CA LEU A 276 -6.69 13.53 -3.17
C LEU A 276 -7.77 13.86 -4.21
N LEU A 277 -8.79 13.00 -4.35
CA LEU A 277 -9.90 13.21 -5.29
C LEU A 277 -10.63 14.53 -5.02
N VAL A 278 -11.04 14.77 -3.76
CA VAL A 278 -11.76 15.98 -3.34
C VAL A 278 -10.95 17.26 -3.63
N ARG A 279 -9.62 17.18 -3.61
CA ARG A 279 -8.72 18.31 -3.87
C ARG A 279 -8.28 18.43 -5.33
N GLY A 280 -8.67 17.51 -6.20
CA GLY A 280 -8.16 17.45 -7.58
C GLY A 280 -6.68 17.07 -7.67
N LEU A 281 -6.12 16.43 -6.64
CA LEU A 281 -4.70 16.05 -6.55
C LEU A 281 -4.47 14.54 -6.79
N HIS A 282 -5.47 13.86 -7.35
CA HIS A 282 -5.40 12.44 -7.68
C HIS A 282 -4.62 12.17 -8.98
N GLU A 283 -4.38 13.20 -9.79
CA GLU A 283 -3.47 13.18 -10.95
C GLU A 283 -2.05 13.56 -10.48
N PHE A 284 -1.03 12.83 -10.98
CA PHE A 284 0.35 13.04 -10.53
C PHE A 284 0.86 14.45 -10.84
N ASP A 285 0.54 15.00 -12.01
CA ASP A 285 1.07 16.32 -12.41
C ASP A 285 0.52 17.44 -11.52
N ALA A 286 -0.79 17.43 -11.24
CA ALA A 286 -1.43 18.38 -10.31
C ALA A 286 -0.89 18.24 -8.87
N TRP A 287 -0.62 17.00 -8.46
CA TRP A 287 0.01 16.72 -7.17
C TRP A 287 1.45 17.23 -7.12
N ALA A 288 2.25 16.94 -8.14
CA ALA A 288 3.66 17.30 -8.23
C ALA A 288 3.84 18.82 -8.33
N SER A 289 2.95 19.54 -9.01
CA SER A 289 2.99 21.02 -9.05
C SER A 289 2.64 21.66 -7.70
N THR A 290 1.86 20.97 -6.86
CA THR A 290 1.41 21.49 -5.56
C THR A 290 2.44 21.24 -4.46
N PHE A 291 3.11 20.09 -4.50
CA PHE A 291 4.02 19.65 -3.43
C PHE A 291 5.48 19.54 -3.83
N GLY A 292 5.77 19.62 -5.13
CA GLY A 292 7.12 19.46 -5.64
C GLY A 292 7.73 20.76 -6.12
N ASP A 293 8.95 21.04 -5.65
CA ASP A 293 9.81 22.06 -6.23
C ASP A 293 10.89 21.42 -7.11
N VAL A 294 11.14 21.99 -8.27
CA VAL A 294 12.06 21.46 -9.28
C VAL A 294 13.21 22.44 -9.51
N SER A 295 14.44 21.95 -9.48
CA SER A 295 15.62 22.72 -9.86
C SER A 295 16.09 22.32 -11.25
N THR A 296 16.58 23.28 -12.02
CA THR A 296 17.23 23.01 -13.31
C THR A 296 18.71 23.35 -13.20
N GLU A 297 19.56 22.35 -13.37
CA GLU A 297 21.01 22.50 -13.30
C GLU A 297 21.64 22.11 -14.64
N LEU A 298 22.79 22.73 -14.98
CA LEU A 298 23.54 22.38 -16.19
C LEU A 298 24.43 21.17 -15.92
N GLU A 299 24.15 20.04 -16.57
CA GLU A 299 24.97 18.83 -16.48
C GLU A 299 25.87 18.67 -17.71
N LEU A 300 27.15 18.34 -17.49
CA LEU A 300 28.08 18.01 -18.56
C LEU A 300 27.76 16.61 -19.12
N GLN A 301 27.41 16.54 -20.40
CA GLN A 301 27.18 15.26 -21.08
C GLN A 301 28.49 14.60 -21.52
N PRO A 302 28.49 13.27 -21.79
CA PRO A 302 29.64 12.57 -22.37
C PRO A 302 30.17 13.19 -23.67
N SER A 303 29.33 13.94 -24.38
CA SER A 303 29.69 14.69 -25.60
C SER A 303 30.46 16.00 -25.33
N GLY A 304 30.74 16.34 -24.08
CA GLY A 304 31.42 17.58 -23.67
C GLY A 304 30.53 18.85 -23.69
N ARG A 305 29.23 18.72 -23.98
CA ARG A 305 28.27 19.84 -23.99
C ARG A 305 27.46 19.86 -22.71
N TYR A 306 27.20 21.05 -22.17
CA TYR A 306 26.28 21.24 -21.05
C TYR A 306 24.83 21.15 -21.54
N LYS A 307 23.99 20.43 -20.79
CA LYS A 307 22.53 20.38 -21.03
C LYS A 307 21.81 20.70 -19.74
N PRO A 308 20.77 21.56 -19.78
CA PRO A 308 19.90 21.77 -18.63
C PRO A 308 19.17 20.47 -18.30
N VAL A 309 19.26 20.06 -17.04
CA VAL A 309 18.62 18.88 -16.50
C VAL A 309 17.78 19.32 -15.31
N THR A 310 16.47 19.13 -15.45
CA THR A 310 15.51 19.42 -14.38
C THR A 310 15.35 18.20 -13.48
N ARG A 311 15.44 18.41 -12.17
CA ARG A 311 15.32 17.39 -11.13
C ARG A 311 14.36 17.87 -10.05
N PHE A 312 13.75 16.92 -9.36
CA PHE A 312 13.07 17.21 -8.12
C PHE A 312 14.10 17.66 -7.06
N ALA A 313 13.87 18.82 -6.47
CA ALA A 313 14.76 19.42 -5.48
C ALA A 313 14.28 19.16 -4.06
N THR A 314 13.08 19.63 -3.72
CA THR A 314 12.52 19.54 -2.36
C THR A 314 10.99 19.49 -2.36
N PHE A 315 10.42 18.96 -1.27
CA PHE A 315 8.99 19.04 -1.04
C PHE A 315 8.62 20.41 -0.46
N VAL A 316 7.60 21.03 -1.03
CA VAL A 316 6.94 22.22 -0.50
C VAL A 316 5.58 21.84 0.08
N ASN A 317 4.99 22.72 0.91
CA ASN A 317 3.69 22.46 1.54
C ASN A 317 3.65 21.14 2.35
N VAL A 318 4.79 20.79 2.98
CA VAL A 318 4.96 19.54 3.75
C VAL A 318 3.86 19.30 4.80
N PRO A 319 3.36 20.32 5.55
CA PRO A 319 2.26 20.11 6.47
C PRO A 319 0.98 19.59 5.80
N GLU A 320 0.65 20.09 4.62
CA GLU A 320 -0.54 19.71 3.84
C GLU A 320 -0.36 18.34 3.19
N LEU A 321 0.84 18.09 2.66
CA LEU A 321 1.26 16.78 2.16
C LEU A 321 1.08 15.70 3.23
N ILE A 322 1.49 15.99 4.47
CA ILE A 322 1.27 15.10 5.60
C ILE A 322 -0.22 14.95 5.89
N ALA A 323 -0.98 16.04 5.96
CA ALA A 323 -2.40 16.01 6.30
C ALA A 323 -3.25 15.14 5.34
N ILE A 324 -2.89 15.08 4.06
CA ILE A 324 -3.56 14.23 3.05
C ILE A 324 -3.32 12.74 3.32
N SER A 325 -2.15 12.39 3.86
CA SER A 325 -1.70 11.01 4.05
C SER A 325 -2.17 10.38 5.36
N GLY A 326 -2.93 11.12 6.17
CA GLY A 326 -3.23 10.79 7.56
C GLY A 326 -2.22 11.41 8.55
N PRO A 327 -2.26 11.06 9.85
CA PRO A 327 -1.38 11.66 10.83
C PRO A 327 0.11 11.39 10.55
N SER A 328 0.95 12.38 10.85
CA SER A 328 2.39 12.47 10.51
C SER A 328 3.16 11.14 10.56
N PRO A 329 3.97 10.80 9.53
CA PRO A 329 4.85 9.64 9.55
C PRO A 329 5.97 9.72 10.61
N THR A 330 6.20 10.90 11.20
CA THR A 330 7.24 11.13 12.20
C THR A 330 6.83 10.66 13.60
N TRP A 331 7.83 10.16 14.34
CA TRP A 331 7.76 9.62 15.69
C TRP A 331 7.53 10.66 16.80
#